data_AF-A0A7X2BL68-F1
#
_entry.id   AF-A0A7X2BL68-F1
#
_cell.length_a   1.000
_cell.length_b   1.000
_cell.length_c   1.000
_cell.angle_alpha   90.00
_cell.angle_beta   90.00
_cell.angle_gamma   90.00
#
_symmetry.space_group_name_H-M   'P 1'
#
loop_
_entity.id
_entity.type
_entity.pdbx_description
1 polymer ?
#
loop_
_entity_poly.entity_id
_entity_poly.type
_entity_poly.pdbx_seq_one_letter_code
_entity_poly.pdbx_strand_id
1 'polypeptide(L)'
;EKMLPHDGNTMLDIWNEETGGAARGGQSAQQLLDARQSLRRPLTQDDVNAAPTVNASYTRTAQNEIYRQFHRLPNPDLVMYVFPHLAGTDPAPVPGYTTVFPLYQRVQYAMPSERVEDY
;
A
#
# COMPACT_ATOMS: atom_id res chain seq x y z
N GLU A 1 15.58 28.32 -10.28
CA GLU A 1 14.49 27.86 -9.39
C GLU A 1 13.64 29.06 -9.01
N LYS A 2 12.33 29.01 -9.25
CA LYS A 2 11.43 30.09 -8.82
C LYS A 2 10.92 29.72 -7.43
N MET A 3 11.47 30.38 -6.41
CA MET A 3 11.04 30.21 -5.02
C MET A 3 9.54 30.51 -4.90
N LEU A 4 8.85 29.76 -4.03
CA LEU A 4 7.44 30.00 -3.69
C LEU A 4 7.27 31.46 -3.22
N PRO A 5 6.22 32.18 -3.63
CA PRO A 5 6.03 33.57 -3.26
C PRO A 5 5.90 33.72 -1.73
N HIS A 6 6.64 34.66 -1.15
CA HIS A 6 6.67 34.91 0.30
C HIS A 6 5.68 36.00 0.74
N ASP A 7 4.72 36.37 -0.11
CA ASP A 7 3.81 37.53 0.06
C ASP A 7 2.70 37.34 1.13
N GLY A 8 2.93 36.49 2.13
CA GLY A 8 2.00 36.33 3.26
C GLY A 8 0.72 35.54 2.97
N ASN A 9 0.55 35.03 1.76
CA ASN A 9 -0.57 34.14 1.42
C ASN A 9 -0.43 32.81 2.16
N THR A 10 -1.53 32.34 2.79
CA THR A 10 -1.52 31.02 3.41
C THR A 10 -1.53 29.93 2.34
N MET A 11 -1.08 28.72 2.68
CA MET A 11 -1.16 27.57 1.77
C MET A 11 -2.60 27.28 1.31
N LEU A 12 -3.59 27.62 2.13
CA LEU A 12 -5.00 27.50 1.78
C LEU A 12 -5.39 28.53 0.70
N ASP A 13 -4.87 29.75 0.78
CA ASP A 13 -5.14 30.81 -0.21
C ASP A 13 -4.53 30.45 -1.58
N ILE A 14 -3.27 29.98 -1.58
CA ILE A 14 -2.59 29.50 -2.78
C ILE A 14 -3.35 28.32 -3.39
N TRP A 15 -3.78 27.36 -2.56
CA TRP A 15 -4.55 26.21 -3.05
C TRP A 15 -5.87 26.66 -3.66
N ASN A 16 -6.61 27.57 -3.02
CA ASN A 16 -7.88 28.07 -3.54
C ASN A 16 -7.72 28.81 -4.87
N GLU A 17 -6.66 29.60 -5.03
CA GLU A 17 -6.36 30.36 -6.25
C GLU A 17 -5.94 29.44 -7.41
N GLU A 18 -5.02 28.50 -7.16
CA GLU A 18 -4.43 27.63 -8.20
C GLU A 18 -5.30 26.41 -8.54
N THR A 19 -6.20 26.00 -7.63
CA THR A 19 -7.08 24.84 -7.86
C THR A 19 -8.55 25.21 -8.06
N GLY A 20 -8.92 26.49 -7.92
CA GLY A 20 -10.31 26.95 -8.03
C GLY A 20 -11.19 26.45 -6.89
N GLY A 21 -10.59 26.18 -5.73
CA GLY A 21 -11.16 25.42 -4.60
C GLY A 21 -12.18 26.14 -3.72
N ALA A 22 -12.53 27.40 -4.01
CA ALA A 22 -13.62 28.08 -3.32
C ALA A 22 -14.97 27.78 -4.00
N ALA A 23 -16.00 27.47 -3.21
CA ALA A 23 -17.38 27.14 -3.60
C ALA A 23 -18.17 28.27 -4.33
N ARG A 24 -17.47 29.15 -5.05
CA ARG A 24 -18.02 30.11 -6.01
C ARG A 24 -17.41 29.80 -7.38
N GLY A 25 -18.08 28.93 -8.13
CA GLY A 25 -17.74 28.60 -9.52
C GLY A 25 -17.90 29.80 -10.45
N GLY A 26 -16.89 30.66 -10.50
CA GLY A 26 -16.84 31.82 -11.38
C GLY A 26 -15.48 31.91 -12.07
N GLN A 27 -15.47 31.80 -13.40
CA GLN A 27 -14.40 32.09 -14.38
C GLN A 27 -12.98 31.49 -14.14
N SER A 28 -12.37 31.58 -12.96
CA SER A 28 -11.04 31.03 -12.66
C SER A 28 -10.99 29.50 -12.72
N ALA A 29 -12.01 28.82 -12.19
CA ALA A 29 -12.14 27.36 -12.31
C ALA A 29 -12.30 26.91 -13.77
N GLN A 30 -12.97 27.70 -14.61
CA GLN A 30 -13.10 27.41 -16.04
C GLN A 30 -11.77 27.65 -16.78
N GLN A 31 -11.04 28.72 -16.47
CA GLN A 31 -9.71 29.00 -17.03
C GLN A 31 -8.70 27.91 -16.65
N LEU A 32 -8.73 27.41 -15.42
CA LEU A 32 -7.90 26.27 -15.00
C LEU A 32 -8.26 24.97 -15.72
N LEU A 33 -9.56 24.72 -15.93
CA LEU A 33 -10.01 23.57 -16.73
C LEU A 33 -9.56 23.69 -18.19
N ASP A 34 -9.63 24.89 -18.77
CA ASP A 34 -9.21 25.16 -20.15
C ASP A 34 -7.68 25.04 -20.32
N ALA A 35 -6.90 25.57 -19.37
CA ALA A 35 -5.46 25.38 -19.32
C ALA A 35 -5.09 23.90 -19.18
N ARG A 36 -5.79 23.14 -18.34
CA ARG A 36 -5.59 21.68 -18.22
C ARG A 36 -6.00 20.93 -19.48
N GLN A 37 -7.02 21.38 -20.19
CA GLN A 37 -7.43 20.78 -21.46
C GLN A 37 -6.41 21.04 -22.57
N SER A 38 -5.79 22.23 -22.63
CA SER A 38 -4.75 22.53 -23.62
C SER A 38 -3.45 21.73 -23.40
N LEU A 39 -3.13 21.41 -22.14
CA LEU A 39 -1.99 20.56 -21.77
C LEU A 39 -2.27 19.05 -21.93
N ARG A 40 -3.53 18.66 -22.14
CA ARG A 40 -3.88 17.25 -22.32
C ARG A 40 -3.53 16.83 -23.73
N ARG A 41 -2.51 15.96 -23.88
CA ARG A 41 -2.29 15.25 -25.14
C ARG A 41 -3.52 14.39 -25.44
N PRO A 42 -4.26 14.62 -26.55
CA PRO A 42 -5.35 13.74 -26.94
C PRO A 42 -4.79 12.36 -27.26
N LEU A 43 -5.50 11.32 -26.83
CA LEU A 43 -5.16 9.96 -27.23
C LEU A 43 -5.31 9.87 -28.75
N THR A 44 -4.25 9.40 -29.42
CA THR A 44 -4.30 9.14 -30.86
C THR A 44 -5.15 7.90 -31.12
N GLN A 45 -5.62 7.72 -32.36
CA GLN A 45 -6.33 6.50 -32.74
C GLN A 45 -5.49 5.24 -32.47
N ASP A 46 -4.17 5.35 -32.63
CA ASP A 46 -3.23 4.28 -32.31
C ASP A 46 -3.17 3.98 -30.82
N ASP A 47 -3.17 5.01 -29.96
CA ASP A 47 -3.23 4.84 -28.50
C ASP A 47 -4.52 4.12 -28.08
N VAL A 48 -5.66 4.47 -28.69
CA VAL A 48 -6.96 3.84 -28.40
C VAL A 48 -7.01 2.39 -28.89
N ASN A 49 -6.46 2.12 -30.08
CA ASN A 49 -6.40 0.78 -30.65
C ASN A 49 -5.42 -0.13 -29.90
N ALA A 50 -4.34 0.43 -29.34
CA ALA A 50 -3.36 -0.29 -28.54
C ALA A 50 -3.81 -0.48 -27.08
N ALA A 51 -4.76 0.31 -26.58
CA ALA A 51 -5.21 0.22 -25.20
C ALA A 51 -5.64 -1.20 -24.77
N PRO A 52 -6.41 -1.99 -25.55
CA PRO A 52 -6.78 -3.35 -25.16
C PRO A 52 -5.59 -4.30 -24.99
N THR A 53 -4.60 -4.24 -25.88
CA THR A 53 -3.41 -5.12 -25.82
C THR A 53 -2.47 -4.72 -24.69
N VAL A 54 -2.31 -3.41 -24.47
CA VAL A 54 -1.56 -2.85 -23.34
C VAL A 54 -2.24 -3.22 -22.02
N ASN A 55 -3.56 -3.04 -21.90
CA ASN A 55 -4.33 -3.38 -20.70
C ASN A 55 -4.35 -4.89 -20.41
N ALA A 56 -4.41 -5.73 -21.45
CA ALA A 56 -4.31 -7.17 -21.32
C ALA A 56 -2.96 -7.62 -20.73
N SER A 57 -1.88 -6.89 -21.02
CA SER A 57 -0.53 -7.17 -20.46
C SER A 57 -0.45 -6.92 -18.95
N TYR A 58 -1.29 -6.03 -18.41
CA TYR A 58 -1.44 -5.80 -16.96
C TYR A 58 -2.44 -6.73 -16.28
N THR A 59 -3.19 -7.51 -17.06
CA THR A 59 -4.21 -8.44 -16.56
C THR A 59 -3.58 -9.80 -16.28
N ARG A 60 -3.93 -10.44 -15.16
CA ARG A 60 -3.40 -11.76 -14.80
C ARG A 60 -3.69 -12.77 -15.91
N THR A 61 -2.65 -13.35 -16.47
CA THR A 61 -2.70 -14.51 -17.36
C THR A 61 -2.23 -15.75 -16.59
N ALA A 62 -2.64 -16.95 -17.02
CA ALA A 62 -2.14 -18.21 -16.45
C ALA A 62 -0.59 -18.30 -16.49
N GLN A 63 0.06 -17.57 -17.42
CA GLN A 63 1.51 -17.47 -17.55
C GLN A 63 2.17 -16.67 -16.41
N ASN A 64 1.49 -15.64 -15.89
CA ASN A 64 2.00 -14.76 -14.82
C ASN A 64 1.60 -15.22 -13.41
N GLU A 65 0.76 -16.25 -13.29
CA GLU A 65 0.33 -16.84 -12.01
C GLU A 65 1.47 -17.50 -11.23
N ILE A 66 2.53 -17.90 -11.94
CA ILE A 66 3.72 -18.55 -11.37
C ILE A 66 4.48 -17.58 -10.45
N TYR A 67 4.42 -16.26 -10.71
CA TYR A 67 5.04 -15.24 -9.87
C TYR A 67 4.06 -14.79 -8.78
N ARG A 68 4.21 -15.37 -7.59
CA ARG A 68 3.48 -14.94 -6.39
C ARG A 68 3.82 -13.46 -6.12
N GLN A 69 2.86 -12.56 -6.37
CA GLN A 69 3.04 -11.12 -6.13
C GLN A 69 3.31 -10.80 -4.65
N PHE A 70 2.86 -11.68 -3.74
CA PHE A 70 3.09 -11.57 -2.31
C PHE A 70 3.66 -12.89 -1.78
N HIS A 71 4.89 -12.84 -1.27
CA HIS A 71 5.55 -13.99 -0.65
C HIS A 71 5.14 -14.07 0.82
N ARG A 72 5.18 -15.27 1.42
CA ARG A 72 4.95 -15.41 2.86
C ARG A 72 6.19 -14.96 3.60
N LEU A 73 6.03 -14.17 4.66
CA LEU A 73 7.12 -13.87 5.57
C LEU A 73 7.43 -15.11 6.43
N PRO A 74 8.71 -15.34 6.78
CA PRO A 74 9.07 -16.38 7.73
C PRO A 74 8.37 -16.18 9.08
N ASN A 75 7.97 -17.29 9.69
CA ASN A 75 7.34 -17.30 11.01
C ASN A 75 8.05 -18.37 11.85
N PRO A 76 9.11 -18.01 12.60
CA PRO A 76 9.91 -18.98 13.33
C PRO A 76 9.12 -19.55 14.50
N ASP A 77 9.47 -20.78 14.86
CA ASP A 77 8.97 -21.41 16.06
C ASP A 77 9.79 -20.96 17.28
N LEU A 78 9.07 -20.64 18.36
CA LEU A 78 9.64 -20.31 19.66
C LEU A 78 9.54 -21.49 20.61
N VAL A 79 10.53 -21.60 21.48
CA VAL A 79 10.62 -22.65 22.50
C VAL A 79 10.42 -22.01 23.87
N MET A 80 9.48 -22.53 24.65
CA MET A 80 9.24 -22.09 26.03
C MET A 80 9.37 -23.25 27.00
N TYR A 81 10.01 -22.97 28.13
CA TYR A 81 10.04 -23.88 29.26
C TYR A 81 8.93 -23.52 30.25
N VAL A 82 8.09 -24.51 30.57
CA VAL A 82 7.06 -24.40 31.59
C VAL A 82 7.60 -25.01 32.87
N PHE A 83 7.71 -24.19 33.92
CA PHE A 83 8.13 -24.65 35.24
C PHE A 83 7.08 -25.60 35.84
N PRO A 84 7.50 -26.59 36.65
CA PRO A 84 6.57 -27.44 37.39
C PRO A 84 5.58 -26.60 38.21
N HIS A 85 4.29 -26.92 38.13
CA HIS A 85 3.21 -26.19 38.81
C HIS A 85 2.04 -27.12 39.15
N LEU A 86 1.08 -26.65 39.94
CA LEU A 86 -0.15 -27.38 40.24
C LEU A 86 -1.23 -27.03 39.21
N ALA A 87 -2.01 -28.03 38.76
CA ALA A 87 -3.19 -27.77 37.93
C ALA A 87 -4.24 -27.02 38.77
N GLY A 88 -4.65 -25.81 38.33
CA GLY A 88 -5.30 -24.82 39.20
C GLY A 88 -6.50 -25.30 40.04
N THR A 89 -7.43 -26.07 39.46
CA THR A 89 -8.68 -26.49 40.13
C THR A 89 -8.59 -27.82 40.88
N ASP A 90 -7.70 -28.71 40.46
CA ASP A 90 -7.42 -30.00 41.10
C ASP A 90 -5.89 -30.10 41.21
N PRO A 91 -5.29 -30.12 42.41
CA PRO A 91 -3.86 -29.89 42.64
C PRO A 91 -2.95 -31.04 42.20
N ALA A 92 -3.26 -31.68 41.07
CA ALA A 92 -2.39 -32.60 40.41
C ALA A 92 -1.08 -31.89 40.00
N PRO A 93 0.09 -32.48 40.29
CA PRO A 93 1.37 -31.90 39.92
C PRO A 93 1.60 -32.03 38.41
N VAL A 94 1.92 -30.91 37.77
CA VAL A 94 2.35 -30.84 36.38
C VAL A 94 3.88 -30.76 36.36
N PRO A 95 4.59 -31.73 35.75
CA PRO A 95 6.04 -31.70 35.65
C PRO A 95 6.50 -30.57 34.72
N GLY A 96 7.76 -30.17 34.82
CA GLY A 96 8.33 -29.20 33.89
C GLY A 96 8.50 -29.81 32.51
N TYR A 97 8.14 -29.06 31.47
CA TYR A 97 8.29 -29.50 30.07
C TYR A 97 8.60 -28.31 29.16
N THR A 98 9.11 -28.64 27.98
CA THR A 98 9.39 -27.66 26.93
C THR A 98 8.30 -27.75 25.86
N THR A 99 7.77 -26.62 25.44
CA THR A 99 6.79 -26.54 24.33
C THR A 99 7.33 -25.67 23.20
N VAL A 100 6.78 -25.91 22.01
CA VAL A 100 7.10 -25.16 20.79
C VAL A 100 5.81 -24.51 20.27
N PHE A 101 5.87 -23.23 19.90
CA PHE A 101 4.73 -22.50 19.32
C PHE A 101 5.21 -21.43 18.33
N PRO A 102 4.41 -21.06 17.33
CA PRO A 102 4.82 -20.09 16.32
C PRO A 102 4.90 -18.67 16.90
N LEU A 103 5.86 -17.87 16.44
CA LEU A 103 6.01 -16.46 16.83
C LEU A 103 4.73 -15.63 16.55
N TYR A 104 4.11 -15.84 15.38
CA TYR A 104 2.85 -15.20 14.98
C TYR A 104 1.72 -16.21 14.79
N GLN A 105 0.51 -15.84 15.23
CA GLN A 105 -0.68 -16.69 15.08
C GLN A 105 -1.15 -16.81 13.62
N ARG A 106 -0.85 -15.82 12.78
CA ARG A 106 -1.27 -15.77 11.37
C ARG A 106 -0.05 -15.63 10.48
N VAL A 107 -0.09 -16.27 9.32
CA VAL A 107 0.93 -16.11 8.27
C VAL A 107 0.81 -14.70 7.70
N GLN A 108 1.90 -13.94 7.76
CA GLN A 108 2.00 -12.62 7.14
C GLN A 108 2.56 -12.74 5.73
N TYR A 109 2.19 -11.81 4.86
CA TYR A 109 2.70 -11.73 3.50
C TYR A 109 3.56 -10.48 3.35
N ALA A 110 4.70 -10.64 2.69
CA ALA A 110 5.62 -9.57 2.35
C ALA A 110 5.00 -8.65 1.30
N MET A 111 5.09 -7.34 1.52
CA MET A 111 4.79 -6.33 0.51
C MET A 111 5.81 -6.39 -0.63
N PRO A 112 5.47 -5.87 -1.83
CA PRO A 112 6.42 -5.77 -2.92
C PRO A 112 7.68 -5.02 -2.47
N SER A 113 8.85 -5.61 -2.67
CA SER A 113 10.18 -5.12 -2.27
C SER A 113 10.59 -5.36 -0.80
N GLU A 114 9.77 -6.02 0.04
CA GLU A 114 10.23 -6.49 1.35
C GLU A 114 11.13 -7.73 1.24
N ARG A 115 12.13 -7.83 2.13
CA ARG A 115 13.01 -9.02 2.21
C ARG A 115 12.26 -10.19 2.83
N VAL A 116 12.51 -11.39 2.29
CA VAL A 116 11.82 -12.64 2.68
C VAL A 116 12.81 -13.67 3.28
N GLU A 117 14.10 -13.33 3.37
CA GLU A 117 15.13 -14.24 3.88
C GLU A 117 15.13 -14.30 5.41
N ASP A 118 15.39 -15.50 5.93
CA ASP A 118 15.69 -15.73 7.34
C ASP A 118 17.05 -15.10 7.71
N TYR A 119 17.14 -14.51 8.90
CA TYR A 119 18.38 -13.94 9.45
C TYR A 119 19.36 -15.00 9.95
#